data_AF-A0A0K8R4M1-F1
#
_entry.id   AF-A0A0K8R4M1-F1
#
_cell.length_a   1.000
_cell.length_b   1.000
_cell.length_c   1.000
_cell.angle_alpha   90.00
_cell.angle_beta   90.00
_cell.angle_gamma   90.00
#
_symmetry.space_group_name_H-M   'P 1'
#
loop_
_entity.id
_entity.type
_entity.pdbx_description
1 polymer ?
#
loop_
_entity_poly.entity_id
_entity_poly.type
_entity_poly.pdbx_seq_one_letter_code
_entity_poly.pdbx_strand_id
1 'polypeptide(L)'
;MILTLSVVLLATFDYIHATQCSTQLADYMNTKCRTSINFKLTYAGISECSFKCQGKNPEGQSQITTHNLMNGLPCGQCKECCNGRCTPVKFRFGNPSTFDSCAKQGDSS
;
A
#
# COMPACT_ATOMS: atom_id res chain seq x y z
N MET A 1 1.15 9.40 -37.20
CA MET A 1 0.38 9.28 -35.94
C MET A 1 0.96 8.16 -35.08
N ILE A 2 2.22 8.29 -34.63
CA ILE A 2 2.88 7.27 -33.79
C ILE A 2 2.79 7.70 -32.32
N LEU A 3 2.88 9.02 -32.06
CA LEU A 3 2.80 9.62 -30.73
C LEU A 3 1.51 9.23 -29.98
N THR A 4 0.36 9.24 -30.64
CA THR A 4 -0.94 8.97 -30.00
C THR A 4 -1.05 7.52 -29.53
N LEU A 5 -0.54 6.57 -30.30
CA LEU A 5 -0.49 5.15 -29.92
C LEU A 5 0.49 4.91 -28.76
N SER A 6 1.65 5.55 -28.77
CA SER A 6 2.63 5.46 -27.68
C SER A 6 2.11 6.02 -26.35
N VAL A 7 1.38 7.13 -26.38
CA VAL A 7 0.76 7.74 -25.18
C VAL A 7 -0.32 6.83 -24.60
N VAL A 8 -1.15 6.20 -25.44
CA VAL A 8 -2.18 5.25 -24.99
C VAL A 8 -1.53 4.02 -24.32
N LEU A 9 -0.46 3.48 -24.89
CA LEU A 9 0.22 2.30 -24.35
C LEU A 9 0.81 2.55 -22.96
N LEU A 10 1.45 3.72 -22.74
CA LEU A 10 2.02 4.10 -21.44
C LEU A 10 0.95 4.22 -20.36
N ALA A 11 -0.16 4.91 -20.66
CA ALA A 11 -1.27 5.06 -19.71
C ALA A 11 -1.89 3.71 -19.32
N THR A 12 -1.98 2.76 -20.27
CA THR A 12 -2.46 1.40 -19.97
C THR A 12 -1.48 0.60 -19.12
N PHE A 13 -0.17 0.77 -19.32
CA PHE A 13 0.86 0.09 -18.54
C PHE A 13 0.87 0.58 -17.09
N ASP A 14 0.82 1.90 -16.89
CA ASP A 14 0.75 2.52 -15.56
C ASP A 14 -0.50 2.09 -14.80
N TYR A 15 -1.65 2.00 -15.51
CA TYR A 15 -2.90 1.52 -14.94
C TYR A 15 -2.83 0.05 -14.50
N ILE A 16 -2.23 -0.83 -15.32
CA ILE A 16 -2.05 -2.25 -14.99
C ILE A 16 -1.14 -2.41 -13.77
N HIS A 17 -0.04 -1.67 -13.71
CA HIS A 17 0.90 -1.73 -12.57
C HIS A 17 0.26 -1.23 -11.27
N ALA A 18 -0.45 -0.11 -11.32
CA ALA A 18 -1.17 0.43 -10.16
C ALA A 18 -2.23 -0.54 -9.64
N THR A 19 -2.94 -1.21 -10.56
CA THR A 19 -3.95 -2.22 -10.23
C THR A 19 -3.30 -3.43 -9.56
N GLN A 20 -2.22 -3.96 -10.13
CA GLN A 20 -1.51 -5.11 -9.58
C GLN A 20 -0.93 -4.84 -8.18
N CYS A 21 -0.35 -3.66 -7.96
CA CYS A 21 0.16 -3.27 -6.65
C CYS A 21 -0.95 -3.16 -5.60
N SER A 22 -2.07 -2.51 -5.97
CA SER A 22 -3.23 -2.35 -5.07
C SER A 22 -3.82 -3.71 -4.67
N THR A 23 -3.95 -4.64 -5.62
CA THR A 23 -4.44 -6.00 -5.35
C THR A 23 -3.49 -6.76 -4.43
N GLN A 24 -2.19 -6.78 -4.72
CA GLN A 24 -1.22 -7.49 -3.86
C GLN A 24 -1.15 -6.90 -2.45
N LEU A 25 -1.28 -5.57 -2.32
CA LEU A 25 -1.31 -4.92 -1.02
C LEU A 25 -2.57 -5.32 -0.23
N ALA A 26 -3.73 -5.38 -0.88
CA ALA A 26 -4.96 -5.87 -0.26
C ALA A 26 -4.85 -7.35 0.17
N ASP A 27 -4.27 -8.21 -0.67
CA ASP A 27 -4.04 -9.62 -0.36
C ASP A 27 -3.08 -9.80 0.82
N TYR A 28 -2.02 -9.00 0.89
CA TYR A 28 -1.09 -8.96 2.03
C TYR A 28 -1.83 -8.63 3.33
N MET A 29 -2.64 -7.56 3.35
CA MET A 29 -3.40 -7.15 4.54
C MET A 29 -4.38 -8.24 4.99
N ASN A 30 -5.12 -8.82 4.04
CA ASN A 30 -6.07 -9.91 4.32
C ASN A 30 -5.36 -11.15 4.87
N THR A 31 -4.22 -11.52 4.27
CA THR A 31 -3.41 -12.65 4.74
C THR A 31 -2.90 -12.40 6.15
N LYS A 32 -2.37 -11.20 6.42
CA LYS A 32 -1.94 -10.82 7.77
C LYS A 32 -3.05 -10.96 8.81
N CYS A 33 -4.25 -10.45 8.52
CA CYS A 33 -5.40 -10.61 9.41
C CYS A 33 -5.72 -12.09 9.67
N ARG A 34 -5.76 -12.93 8.62
CA ARG A 34 -6.07 -14.37 8.73
C ARG A 34 -5.00 -15.17 9.47
N THR A 35 -3.73 -14.79 9.36
CA THR A 35 -2.61 -15.50 10.01
C THR A 35 -2.45 -15.15 11.49
N SER A 36 -3.30 -14.29 12.05
CA SER A 36 -3.28 -13.95 13.47
C SER A 36 -3.65 -15.17 14.31
N ILE A 37 -2.62 -15.80 14.89
CA ILE A 37 -2.73 -17.03 15.65
C ILE A 37 -3.74 -16.81 16.80
N ASN A 38 -4.75 -17.68 16.87
CA ASN A 38 -5.84 -17.72 17.86
C ASN A 38 -7.10 -16.88 17.59
N PHE A 39 -7.15 -16.07 16.53
CA PHE A 39 -8.32 -15.21 16.26
C PHE A 39 -8.76 -15.31 14.81
N LYS A 40 -10.08 -15.45 14.58
CA LYS A 40 -10.65 -15.31 13.23
C LYS A 40 -10.82 -13.82 12.93
N LEU A 41 -9.72 -13.13 12.66
CA LEU A 41 -9.76 -11.71 12.28
C LEU A 41 -9.90 -11.57 10.77
N THR A 42 -10.68 -10.57 10.36
CA THR A 42 -10.85 -10.13 8.98
C THR A 42 -10.40 -8.69 8.83
N TYR A 43 -10.02 -8.32 7.61
CA TYR A 43 -9.68 -6.94 7.30
C TYR A 43 -10.89 -6.02 7.57
N ALA A 44 -10.64 -4.93 8.29
CA ALA A 44 -11.65 -3.97 8.74
C ALA A 44 -11.50 -2.58 8.11
N GLY A 45 -10.41 -2.34 7.37
CA GLY A 45 -10.11 -1.05 6.76
C GLY A 45 -8.69 -0.59 7.00
N ILE A 46 -8.27 0.36 6.17
CA ILE A 46 -7.00 1.07 6.24
C ILE A 46 -7.26 2.49 6.74
N SER A 47 -6.33 3.01 7.53
CA SER A 47 -6.30 4.39 8.00
C SER A 47 -4.86 4.87 7.97
N GLU A 48 -4.59 5.90 7.16
CA GLU A 48 -3.23 6.39 6.90
C GLU A 48 -2.32 5.25 6.41
N CYS A 49 -1.36 4.87 7.24
CA CYS A 49 -0.39 3.81 6.99
C CYS A 49 -0.54 2.67 7.99
N SER A 50 -1.76 2.42 8.41
CA SER A 50 -2.11 1.31 9.27
C SER A 50 -3.39 0.66 8.78
N PHE A 51 -3.55 -0.62 9.03
CA PHE A 51 -4.81 -1.32 8.77
C PHE A 51 -5.27 -2.07 10.00
N LYS A 52 -6.59 -2.19 10.11
CA LYS A 52 -7.24 -2.88 11.22
C LYS A 52 -7.66 -4.27 10.79
N CYS A 53 -7.45 -5.23 11.68
CA CYS A 53 -8.08 -6.53 11.61
C CYS A 53 -9.08 -6.63 12.77
N GLN A 54 -10.29 -7.09 12.51
CA GLN A 54 -11.34 -7.22 13.52
C GLN A 54 -11.96 -8.61 13.49
N GLY A 55 -12.44 -9.07 14.63
CA GLY A 55 -13.12 -10.36 14.73
C GLY A 55 -13.45 -10.72 16.16
N LYS A 56 -13.58 -12.02 16.42
CA LYS A 56 -13.82 -12.56 17.76
C LYS A 56 -12.74 -13.54 18.17
N ASN A 57 -12.42 -13.56 19.46
CA ASN A 57 -11.60 -14.61 20.06
C ASN A 57 -12.42 -15.89 20.30
N PRO A 58 -11.80 -17.00 20.74
CA PRO A 58 -12.51 -18.25 21.05
C PRO A 58 -13.59 -18.10 22.12
N GLU A 59 -13.46 -17.11 23.01
CA GLU A 59 -14.43 -16.77 24.07
C GLU A 59 -15.59 -15.88 23.56
N GLY A 60 -15.60 -15.54 22.27
CA GLY A 60 -16.65 -14.72 21.65
C GLY A 60 -16.51 -13.20 21.86
N GLN A 61 -15.44 -12.75 22.51
CA GLN A 61 -15.15 -11.33 22.73
C GLN A 61 -14.64 -10.67 21.46
N SER A 62 -15.09 -9.45 21.19
CA SER A 62 -14.60 -8.65 20.07
C SER A 62 -13.13 -8.30 20.26
N GLN A 63 -12.35 -8.50 19.20
CA GLN A 63 -10.92 -8.18 19.15
C GLN A 63 -10.65 -7.30 17.94
N ILE A 64 -9.80 -6.28 18.14
CA ILE A 64 -9.33 -5.39 17.08
C ILE A 64 -7.81 -5.28 17.22
N THR A 65 -7.09 -5.62 16.16
CA THR A 65 -5.65 -5.40 16.06
C THR A 65 -5.36 -4.37 14.99
N THR A 66 -4.28 -3.61 15.16
CA THR A 66 -3.82 -2.61 14.18
C THR A 66 -2.40 -2.97 13.76
N HIS A 67 -2.15 -2.94 12.46
CA HIS A 67 -0.85 -3.24 11.87
C HIS A 67 -0.38 -2.06 11.03
N ASN A 68 0.90 -1.71 11.14
CA ASN A 68 1.49 -0.63 10.36
C ASN A 68 1.98 -1.15 9.00
N LEU A 69 1.80 -0.32 7.96
CA LEU A 69 2.37 -0.49 6.65
C LEU A 69 3.84 -0.03 6.64
N MET A 70 4.65 -0.73 5.86
CA MET A 70 6.06 -0.40 5.65
C MET A 70 6.21 0.90 4.85
N ASN A 71 7.36 1.55 4.99
CA ASN A 71 7.70 2.71 4.19
C ASN A 71 7.67 2.38 2.70
N GLY A 72 7.16 3.31 1.87
CA GLY A 72 7.02 3.17 0.43
C GLY A 72 5.74 2.49 -0.06
N LEU A 73 4.98 1.83 0.82
CA LEU A 73 3.70 1.25 0.41
C LEU A 73 2.69 2.34 0.06
N PRO A 74 1.86 2.16 -0.99
CA PRO A 74 0.87 3.14 -1.35
C PRO A 74 -0.23 3.26 -0.28
N CYS A 75 -0.57 4.49 0.07
CA CYS A 75 -1.66 4.82 1.00
C CYS A 75 -2.72 5.74 0.37
N GLY A 76 -2.54 6.09 -0.91
CA GLY A 76 -3.46 6.91 -1.68
C GLY A 76 -2.86 7.29 -3.03
N GLN A 77 -3.63 8.00 -3.84
CA GLN A 77 -3.17 8.48 -5.14
C GLN A 77 -1.97 9.42 -4.97
N CYS A 78 -0.85 9.08 -5.61
CA CYS A 78 0.42 9.83 -5.50
C CYS A 78 0.88 10.04 -4.05
N LYS A 79 0.60 9.07 -3.17
CA LYS A 79 1.03 9.10 -1.77
C LYS A 79 1.61 7.74 -1.36
N GLU A 80 2.63 7.79 -0.53
CA GLU A 80 3.29 6.63 0.07
C GLU A 80 3.31 6.74 1.58
N CYS A 81 3.46 5.60 2.25
CA CYS A 81 3.71 5.53 3.67
C CYS A 81 5.14 5.92 4.00
N CYS A 82 5.31 6.87 4.91
CA CYS A 82 6.61 7.25 5.45
C CYS A 82 6.50 7.45 6.95
N ASN A 83 7.21 6.63 7.71
CA ASN A 83 7.25 6.65 9.18
C ASN A 83 5.85 6.65 9.80
N GLY A 84 4.95 5.82 9.25
CA GLY A 84 3.56 5.69 9.71
C GLY A 84 2.60 6.79 9.25
N ARG A 85 3.04 7.75 8.42
CA ARG A 85 2.18 8.81 7.86
C ARG A 85 2.00 8.63 6.35
N CYS A 86 0.79 8.91 5.85
CA CYS A 86 0.56 8.97 4.42
C CYS A 86 1.03 10.31 3.84
N THR A 87 2.12 10.29 3.08
CA THR A 87 2.77 11.50 2.56
C THR A 87 2.77 11.55 1.04
N PRO A 88 2.63 12.74 0.40
CA PRO A 88 2.77 12.87 -1.04
C PRO A 88 4.16 12.46 -1.53
N VAL A 89 4.21 11.71 -2.64
CA VAL A 89 5.48 11.44 -3.32
C VAL A 89 6.02 12.72 -3.95
N LYS A 90 7.33 12.90 -3.94
CA LYS A 90 7.99 14.06 -4.57
C LYS A 90 8.54 13.68 -5.94
N PHE A 91 8.03 14.30 -6.98
CA PHE A 91 8.55 14.14 -8.34
C PHE A 91 9.74 15.06 -8.55
N ARG A 92 10.84 14.54 -9.13
CA ARG A 92 11.97 15.39 -9.55
C ARG A 92 11.73 15.86 -10.97
N PHE A 93 11.65 17.18 -11.17
CA PHE A 93 11.57 17.77 -12.50
C PHE A 93 12.93 17.62 -13.19
N GLY A 94 12.98 16.82 -14.26
CA GLY A 94 14.19 16.51 -15.03
C GLY A 94 14.21 15.08 -15.58
N ASN A 95 13.55 14.14 -14.89
CA ASN A 95 13.29 12.78 -15.38
C ASN A 95 11.89 12.32 -14.91
N PRO A 96 10.91 12.13 -15.81
CA PRO A 96 9.53 11.77 -15.46
C PRO A 96 9.40 10.47 -14.67
N SER A 97 10.41 9.61 -14.71
CA SER A 97 10.39 8.27 -14.11
C SER A 97 11.01 8.21 -12.71
N THR A 98 11.49 9.34 -12.16
CA THR A 98 12.16 9.36 -10.85
C THR A 98 11.37 10.19 -9.84
N PHE A 99 10.78 9.50 -8.87
CA PHE A 99 10.23 10.11 -7.66
C PHE A 99 11.11 9.72 -6.45
N ASP A 100 11.20 10.63 -5.49
CA ASP A 100 11.87 10.38 -4.22
C ASP A 100 10.90 9.58 -3.33
N SER A 101 11.25 8.31 -3.08
CA SER A 101 10.55 7.45 -2.13
C SER A 101 11.30 7.37 -0.82
N CYS A 102 10.60 7.45 0.31
CA CYS A 102 11.19 7.24 1.63
C CYS A 102 11.56 5.77 1.92
N ALA A 103 11.15 4.81 1.09
CA ALA A 103 11.62 3.43 1.22
C ALA A 103 13.13 3.30 0.99
N LYS A 104 13.70 4.15 0.12
CA LYS A 104 15.13 4.11 -0.26
C LYS A 104 16.06 4.67 0.83
N GLN A 105 15.53 5.27 1.89
CA GLN A 105 16.34 5.87 2.96
C GLN A 105 16.81 4.83 4.01
N GLY A 106 16.41 3.56 3.87
CA GLY A 106 16.79 2.47 4.79
C GLY A 106 18.09 1.73 4.44
N ASP A 107 18.69 1.97 3.27
CA ASP A 107 19.88 1.22 2.80
C ASP A 107 21.22 1.89 3.20
N SER A 108 21.20 2.82 4.16
CA SER A 108 22.39 3.48 4.71
C SER A 108 22.46 3.23 6.21
N SER A 109 22.93 2.05 6.60
CA SER A 109 23.37 1.72 7.95
C SER A 109 24.59 0.82 7.88
#